data_AF-A0A8C3BQE6-F1
#
_entry.id   AF-A0A8C3BQE6-F1
#
_cell.length_a   1.000
_cell.length_b   1.000
_cell.length_c   1.000
_cell.angle_alpha   90.00
_cell.angle_beta   90.00
_cell.angle_gamma   90.00
#
_symmetry.space_group_name_H-M   'P 1'
#
loop_
_entity.id
_entity.type
_entity.pdbx_description
1 polymer ?
#
loop_
_entity_poly.entity_id
_entity_poly.type
_entity_poly.pdbx_seq_one_letter_code
_entity_poly.pdbx_strand_id
1 'polypeptide(L)'
;KKTLHNPPPKKKTILSPVLPFVSTVPSKLHNPCPERGQPCDPPAAFRHLLSLTADAGEFTRRLEGQRISGNLDAPEGGFDAMMQVALCQERIGWRPVTRLLVFASDDAFHTAGDGRLAGIVLPSDSRCHLDASGVYNRSHLYDYPSVGHLAQVLSAANIQPIFAVTRPTVPLYKELSRLIPKSVVGELRDDSSNVVQLITDAYNSLTSTVELQHSPLPPGLSLSFQAHCGGPPEPPQPHRGLCSGVRVNQQVGGGRAWRPPSTWPCGCWGSRSSCSWGCAPSAAAPAPSVPPTPPSATGATSTVASAGAGGPGGAMGGGGTVGSDREKWGQIEGNGVR
;
A
#
# COMPACT_ATOMS: atom_id res chain seq x y z
N LYS A 1 -13.84 45.81 21.99
CA LYS A 1 -14.34 44.56 21.37
C LYS A 1 -14.08 44.60 19.87
N LYS A 2 -12.88 44.20 19.42
CA LYS A 2 -12.62 43.82 18.03
C LYS A 2 -12.14 42.37 18.11
N THR A 3 -13.06 41.44 17.92
CA THR A 3 -12.75 40.04 17.70
C THR A 3 -11.99 39.96 16.37
N LEU A 4 -10.68 39.72 16.44
CA LEU A 4 -9.96 39.09 15.34
C LEU A 4 -10.60 37.72 15.17
N HIS A 5 -11.58 37.61 14.26
CA HIS A 5 -11.87 36.31 13.69
C HIS A 5 -10.67 35.96 12.82
N ASN A 6 -9.89 34.97 13.26
CA ASN A 6 -8.98 34.26 12.37
C ASN A 6 -9.75 33.91 11.09
N PRO A 7 -9.19 34.16 9.90
CA PRO A 7 -9.82 33.72 8.68
C PRO A 7 -10.04 32.19 8.78
N PRO A 8 -11.21 31.67 8.36
CA PRO A 8 -11.43 30.23 8.35
C PRO A 8 -10.32 29.55 7.55
N PRO A 9 -9.93 28.32 7.91
CA PRO A 9 -8.93 27.55 7.16
C PRO A 9 -9.28 27.54 5.67
N LYS A 10 -8.26 27.73 4.82
CA LYS A 10 -8.45 27.75 3.37
C LYS A 10 -8.80 26.33 2.89
N LYS A 11 -10.09 25.97 2.80
CA LYS A 11 -10.55 24.69 2.24
C LYS A 11 -10.49 24.71 0.71
N LYS A 12 -9.70 23.80 0.13
CA LYS A 12 -9.76 23.49 -1.31
C LYS A 12 -10.53 22.20 -1.49
N THR A 13 -11.65 22.31 -2.16
CA THR A 13 -12.43 21.16 -2.61
C THR A 13 -11.74 20.47 -3.79
N ILE A 14 -11.75 19.15 -3.76
CA ILE A 14 -11.09 18.28 -4.74
C ILE A 14 -12.16 17.34 -5.28
N LEU A 15 -12.86 17.70 -6.36
CA LEU A 15 -13.95 16.86 -6.89
C LEU A 15 -14.04 16.93 -8.41
N SER A 16 -14.56 15.86 -9.01
CA SER A 16 -14.92 15.85 -10.42
C SER A 16 -15.98 16.92 -10.69
N PRO A 17 -15.75 17.88 -11.62
CA PRO A 17 -16.63 19.02 -11.90
C PRO A 17 -17.88 18.61 -12.70
N VAL A 18 -18.65 17.67 -12.15
CA VAL A 18 -19.84 17.06 -12.74
C VAL A 18 -20.96 16.99 -11.70
N LEU A 19 -22.21 17.00 -12.15
CA LEU A 19 -23.34 16.68 -11.27
C LEU A 19 -23.27 15.20 -10.86
N PRO A 20 -23.70 14.83 -9.63
CA PRO A 20 -24.30 15.70 -8.61
C PRO A 20 -23.31 16.33 -7.62
N PHE A 21 -22.00 16.06 -7.74
CA PHE A 21 -20.99 16.51 -6.79
C PHE A 21 -20.81 18.04 -6.82
N VAL A 22 -20.99 18.66 -7.99
CA VAL A 22 -20.76 20.11 -8.17
C VAL A 22 -21.86 20.75 -9.00
N SER A 23 -22.15 22.02 -8.72
CA SER A 23 -23.16 22.76 -9.48
C SER A 23 -22.64 23.09 -10.88
N THR A 24 -23.38 22.68 -11.91
CA THR A 24 -23.07 22.98 -13.32
C THR A 24 -23.66 24.30 -13.81
N VAL A 25 -24.26 25.10 -12.91
CA VAL A 25 -24.71 26.45 -13.25
C VAL A 25 -23.48 27.30 -13.59
N PRO A 26 -23.41 27.99 -14.76
CA PRO A 26 -22.19 28.66 -15.21
C PRO A 26 -21.57 29.64 -14.21
N SER A 27 -22.39 30.40 -13.48
CA SER A 27 -21.90 31.32 -12.44
C SER A 27 -21.25 30.59 -11.26
N LYS A 28 -21.77 29.42 -10.88
CA LYS A 28 -21.25 28.59 -9.79
C LYS A 28 -20.03 27.76 -10.19
N LEU A 29 -19.89 27.42 -11.48
CA LEU A 29 -18.65 26.83 -12.00
C LEU A 29 -17.49 27.84 -11.97
N HIS A 30 -17.77 29.12 -12.23
CA HIS A 30 -16.77 30.17 -12.15
C HIS A 30 -16.44 30.57 -10.70
N ASN A 31 -17.45 30.68 -9.85
CA ASN A 31 -17.29 30.95 -8.42
C ASN A 31 -18.26 30.08 -7.60
N PRO A 32 -17.79 28.93 -7.04
CA PRO A 32 -18.66 28.02 -6.29
C PRO A 32 -19.09 28.57 -4.92
N CYS A 33 -18.51 29.68 -4.45
CA CYS A 33 -18.83 30.30 -3.17
C CYS A 33 -19.32 31.76 -3.32
N PRO A 34 -20.48 32.00 -3.96
CA PRO A 34 -20.94 33.37 -4.23
C PRO A 34 -21.23 34.18 -2.96
N GLU A 35 -21.55 33.51 -1.85
CA GLU A 35 -21.87 34.14 -0.56
C GLU A 35 -20.62 34.53 0.24
N ARG A 36 -19.43 34.04 -0.14
CA ARG A 36 -18.19 34.47 0.50
C ARG A 36 -17.78 35.84 -0.07
N GLY A 37 -17.38 36.76 0.81
CA GLY A 37 -16.88 38.08 0.42
C GLY A 37 -15.56 38.08 -0.38
N GLN A 38 -15.03 36.91 -0.75
CA GLN A 38 -13.87 36.73 -1.61
C GLN A 38 -14.17 35.64 -2.65
N PRO A 39 -13.70 35.77 -3.91
CA PRO A 39 -13.96 34.78 -4.95
C PRO A 39 -13.25 33.45 -4.69
N CYS A 40 -13.94 32.33 -4.93
CA CYS A 40 -13.35 30.99 -4.95
C CYS A 40 -12.73 30.64 -6.31
N ASP A 41 -11.77 29.72 -6.30
CA ASP A 41 -11.31 29.02 -7.49
C ASP A 41 -12.41 28.08 -8.03
N PRO A 42 -12.50 27.91 -9.35
CA PRO A 42 -13.34 26.87 -9.96
C PRO A 42 -13.03 25.47 -9.40
N PRO A 43 -14.03 24.59 -9.28
CA PRO A 43 -13.83 23.21 -8.83
C PRO A 43 -12.87 22.45 -9.74
N ALA A 44 -11.99 21.65 -9.15
CA ALA A 44 -11.08 20.78 -9.88
C ALA A 44 -10.84 19.48 -9.11
N ALA A 45 -10.74 18.37 -9.84
CA ALA A 45 -10.56 17.05 -9.22
C ALA A 45 -9.15 16.82 -8.66
N PHE A 46 -8.13 17.48 -9.21
CA PHE A 46 -6.80 17.56 -8.62
C PHE A 46 -5.98 18.59 -9.40
N ARG A 47 -5.15 19.36 -8.68
CA ARG A 47 -4.19 20.29 -9.27
C ARG A 47 -2.84 20.15 -8.57
N HIS A 48 -1.84 19.73 -9.32
CA HIS A 48 -0.44 19.75 -8.94
C HIS A 48 0.13 21.16 -9.09
N LEU A 49 0.56 21.77 -7.99
CA LEU A 49 0.98 23.18 -7.95
C LEU A 49 2.51 23.36 -7.95
N LEU A 50 3.21 22.46 -7.27
CA LEU A 50 4.63 22.57 -7.02
C LEU A 50 5.22 21.16 -6.91
N SER A 51 6.15 20.84 -7.81
CA SER A 51 6.95 19.62 -7.72
C SER A 51 7.89 19.67 -6.52
N LEU A 52 8.28 18.49 -6.02
CA LEU A 52 9.17 18.38 -4.85
C LEU A 52 10.44 19.21 -5.05
N THR A 53 10.70 20.12 -4.12
CA THR A 53 11.82 21.06 -4.15
C THR A 53 12.40 21.26 -2.74
N ALA A 54 13.68 21.64 -2.67
CA ALA A 54 14.31 22.06 -1.42
C ALA A 54 14.03 23.53 -1.07
N ASP A 55 13.43 24.29 -1.98
CA ASP A 55 13.11 25.71 -1.78
C ASP A 55 11.79 25.88 -0.99
N ALA A 56 11.92 26.08 0.32
CA ALA A 56 10.79 26.37 1.20
C ALA A 56 10.11 27.72 0.90
N GLY A 57 10.83 28.68 0.33
CA GLY A 57 10.28 29.98 -0.06
C GLY A 57 9.35 29.87 -1.27
N GLU A 58 9.68 29.02 -2.25
CA GLU A 58 8.78 28.67 -3.36
C GLU A 58 7.50 28.00 -2.85
N PHE A 59 7.60 27.09 -1.87
CA PHE A 59 6.44 26.46 -1.25
C PHE A 59 5.50 27.50 -0.62
N THR A 60 6.03 28.39 0.22
CA THR A 60 5.24 29.46 0.85
C THR A 60 4.57 30.36 -0.18
N ARG A 61 5.33 30.84 -1.18
CA ARG A 61 4.82 31.73 -2.23
C ARG A 61 3.72 31.06 -3.06
N ARG A 62 3.85 29.76 -3.37
CA ARG A 62 2.84 28.99 -4.09
C ARG A 62 1.58 28.81 -3.25
N LEU A 63 1.70 28.52 -1.96
CA LEU A 63 0.57 28.34 -1.05
C LEU A 63 -0.20 29.64 -0.79
N GLU A 64 0.49 30.76 -0.58
CA GLU A 64 -0.15 32.06 -0.33
C GLU A 64 -1.04 32.50 -1.49
N GLY A 65 -0.59 32.24 -2.73
CA GLY A 65 -1.33 32.52 -3.95
C GLY A 65 -2.55 31.61 -4.20
N GLN A 66 -2.78 30.60 -3.37
CA GLN A 66 -3.94 29.72 -3.53
C GLN A 66 -5.21 30.30 -2.91
N ARG A 67 -6.32 30.13 -3.64
CA ARG A 67 -7.67 30.41 -3.15
C ARG A 67 -8.39 29.11 -2.82
N ILE A 68 -9.43 29.25 -2.02
CA ILE A 68 -10.34 28.16 -1.67
C ILE A 68 -11.26 27.82 -2.85
N SER A 69 -11.87 26.64 -2.83
CA SER A 69 -12.91 26.24 -3.78
C SER A 69 -14.17 25.75 -3.03
N GLY A 70 -15.11 25.14 -3.74
CA GLY A 70 -16.35 24.60 -3.15
C GLY A 70 -17.09 23.64 -4.08
N ASN A 71 -17.92 22.79 -3.48
CA ASN A 71 -18.81 21.80 -4.12
C ASN A 71 -20.17 21.72 -3.39
N LEU A 72 -20.99 20.71 -3.73
CA LEU A 72 -22.35 20.54 -3.20
C LEU A 72 -22.43 19.56 -2.04
N ASP A 73 -21.70 18.46 -2.08
CA ASP A 73 -21.73 17.39 -1.09
C ASP A 73 -20.60 17.48 -0.06
N ALA A 74 -20.59 16.59 0.93
CA ALA A 74 -19.61 16.61 2.01
C ALA A 74 -18.33 15.81 1.67
N PRO A 75 -18.40 14.56 1.16
CA PRO A 75 -17.21 13.79 0.83
C PRO A 75 -16.41 14.45 -0.29
N GLU A 76 -15.08 14.36 -0.21
CA GLU A 76 -14.17 14.94 -1.19
C GLU A 76 -13.55 13.84 -2.07
N GLY A 77 -13.18 14.18 -3.30
CA GLY A 77 -12.51 13.32 -4.28
C GLY A 77 -11.00 13.16 -4.03
N GLY A 78 -10.57 13.19 -2.77
CA GLY A 78 -9.15 13.13 -2.38
C GLY A 78 -8.41 11.87 -2.88
N PHE A 79 -9.14 10.78 -3.12
CA PHE A 79 -8.61 9.53 -3.64
C PHE A 79 -8.10 9.64 -5.09
N ASP A 80 -8.74 10.45 -5.95
CA ASP A 80 -8.22 10.74 -7.29
C ASP A 80 -6.88 11.49 -7.20
N ALA A 81 -6.79 12.47 -6.31
CA ALA A 81 -5.55 13.20 -6.08
C ALA A 81 -4.42 12.29 -5.60
N MET A 82 -4.68 11.41 -4.62
CA MET A 82 -3.68 10.44 -4.14
C MET A 82 -3.23 9.49 -5.26
N MET A 83 -4.17 9.01 -6.09
CA MET A 83 -3.89 8.15 -7.23
C MET A 83 -2.98 8.86 -8.25
N GLN A 84 -3.30 10.10 -8.63
CA GLN A 84 -2.48 10.88 -9.55
C GLN A 84 -1.09 11.20 -8.96
N VAL A 85 -0.99 11.53 -7.68
CA VAL A 85 0.30 11.77 -6.99
C VAL A 85 1.19 10.52 -7.00
N ALA A 86 0.59 9.33 -6.87
CA ALA A 86 1.34 8.08 -6.90
C ALA A 86 1.77 7.66 -8.31
N LEU A 87 0.96 7.96 -9.33
CA LEU A 87 1.23 7.54 -10.71
C LEU A 87 2.09 8.52 -11.51
N CYS A 88 1.95 9.83 -11.25
CA CYS A 88 2.66 10.89 -11.98
C CYS A 88 4.08 11.13 -11.45
N GLN A 89 4.88 10.07 -11.35
CA GLN A 89 6.19 10.03 -10.69
C GLN A 89 7.10 11.22 -11.05
N GLU A 90 7.32 11.45 -12.34
CA GLU A 90 8.18 12.52 -12.85
C GLU A 90 7.59 13.92 -12.62
N ARG A 91 6.28 14.08 -12.80
CA ARG A 91 5.60 15.38 -12.64
C ARG A 91 5.62 15.84 -11.19
N ILE A 92 5.41 14.91 -10.25
CA ILE A 92 5.51 15.17 -8.81
C ILE A 92 6.98 15.37 -8.39
N GLY A 93 7.91 14.64 -9.02
CA GLY A 93 9.35 14.74 -8.74
C GLY A 93 9.83 13.78 -7.66
N TRP A 94 9.22 12.59 -7.57
CA TRP A 94 9.61 11.60 -6.55
C TRP A 94 11.04 11.11 -6.76
N ARG A 95 11.84 11.15 -5.70
CA ARG A 95 13.19 10.55 -5.64
C ARG A 95 13.12 9.05 -5.28
N PRO A 96 14.17 8.25 -5.54
CA PRO A 96 14.24 6.83 -5.16
C PRO A 96 14.59 6.67 -3.66
N VAL A 97 13.79 7.28 -2.80
CA VAL A 97 13.92 7.24 -1.33
C VAL A 97 12.56 6.90 -0.71
N THR A 98 12.48 6.85 0.61
CA THR A 98 11.19 6.79 1.33
C THR A 98 10.33 8.01 0.99
N ARG A 99 9.06 7.78 0.63
CA ARG A 99 8.14 8.82 0.16
C ARG A 99 7.01 8.99 1.16
N LEU A 100 6.82 10.22 1.64
CA LEU A 100 5.73 10.56 2.56
C LEU A 100 4.68 11.38 1.82
N LEU A 101 3.42 11.00 1.95
CA LEU A 101 2.29 11.73 1.39
C LEU A 101 1.39 12.23 2.52
N VAL A 102 1.43 13.53 2.80
CA VAL A 102 0.52 14.13 3.79
C VAL A 102 -0.81 14.43 3.11
N PHE A 103 -1.86 13.75 3.56
CA PHE A 103 -3.24 13.96 3.13
C PHE A 103 -3.99 14.71 4.23
N ALA A 104 -4.40 15.95 3.97
CA ALA A 104 -5.12 16.77 4.94
C ALA A 104 -6.56 17.00 4.49
N SER A 105 -7.53 16.65 5.34
CA SER A 105 -8.96 16.81 5.06
C SER A 105 -9.76 16.95 6.36
N ASP A 106 -10.87 17.68 6.29
CA ASP A 106 -11.84 17.79 7.36
C ASP A 106 -13.09 16.90 7.18
N ASP A 107 -13.15 16.15 6.06
CA ASP A 107 -14.31 15.35 5.67
C ASP A 107 -13.94 13.94 5.15
N ALA A 108 -14.97 13.13 4.87
CA ALA A 108 -14.89 11.82 4.24
C ALA A 108 -14.36 11.90 2.80
N PHE A 109 -14.23 10.74 2.17
CA PHE A 109 -13.73 10.58 0.80
C PHE A 109 -14.74 9.82 -0.06
N HIS A 110 -14.76 10.12 -1.36
CA HIS A 110 -15.41 9.26 -2.33
C HIS A 110 -14.60 8.00 -2.64
N THR A 111 -15.30 6.93 -2.98
CA THR A 111 -14.71 5.64 -3.39
C THR A 111 -15.36 5.15 -4.68
N ALA A 112 -14.69 4.20 -5.36
CA ALA A 112 -15.25 3.50 -6.51
C ALA A 112 -16.70 3.05 -6.25
N GLY A 113 -17.57 3.35 -7.22
CA GLY A 113 -19.01 3.20 -7.13
C GLY A 113 -19.75 4.54 -7.04
N ASP A 114 -19.16 5.55 -6.39
CA ASP A 114 -19.81 6.86 -6.20
C ASP A 114 -19.97 7.61 -7.53
N GLY A 115 -18.99 7.51 -8.45
CA GLY A 115 -19.02 8.14 -9.76
C GLY A 115 -20.20 7.68 -10.62
N ARG A 116 -20.83 6.54 -10.30
CA ARG A 116 -22.05 6.06 -10.98
C ARG A 116 -23.18 7.09 -10.92
N LEU A 117 -23.29 7.87 -9.85
CA LEU A 117 -24.28 8.94 -9.72
C LEU A 117 -24.08 10.05 -10.77
N ALA A 118 -22.86 10.23 -11.25
CA ALA A 118 -22.49 11.19 -12.30
C ALA A 118 -22.41 10.55 -13.70
N GLY A 119 -22.82 9.29 -13.85
CA GLY A 119 -22.67 8.54 -15.11
C GLY A 119 -21.23 8.09 -15.40
N ILE A 120 -20.32 8.20 -14.43
CA ILE A 120 -18.93 7.77 -14.54
C ILE A 120 -18.85 6.31 -14.08
N VAL A 121 -18.64 5.40 -15.03
CA VAL A 121 -18.71 3.95 -14.77
C VAL A 121 -17.42 3.20 -15.10
N LEU A 122 -16.45 3.87 -15.75
CA LEU A 122 -15.17 3.25 -16.04
C LEU A 122 -14.32 3.30 -14.77
N PRO A 123 -13.74 2.18 -14.30
CA PRO A 123 -12.83 2.22 -13.17
C PRO A 123 -11.56 3.02 -13.52
N SER A 124 -10.93 3.60 -12.50
CA SER A 124 -9.59 4.20 -12.63
C SER A 124 -8.63 3.27 -13.39
N ASP A 125 -7.96 3.80 -14.41
CA ASP A 125 -7.08 3.05 -15.32
C ASP A 125 -5.63 2.95 -14.84
N SER A 126 -5.35 3.44 -13.63
CA SER A 126 -4.01 3.46 -13.02
C SER A 126 -2.97 4.20 -13.87
N ARG A 127 -3.36 5.27 -14.57
CA ARG A 127 -2.42 6.11 -15.35
C ARG A 127 -2.36 7.56 -14.88
N CYS A 128 -1.24 8.20 -15.21
CA CYS A 128 -1.06 9.64 -15.01
C CYS A 128 -1.80 10.43 -16.10
N HIS A 129 -2.66 11.34 -15.67
CA HIS A 129 -3.52 12.17 -16.53
C HIS A 129 -3.43 13.66 -16.17
N LEU A 130 -2.25 14.11 -15.73
CA LEU A 130 -1.98 15.52 -15.51
C LEU A 130 -1.67 16.21 -16.84
N ASP A 131 -2.48 17.21 -17.19
CA ASP A 131 -2.24 18.07 -18.34
C ASP A 131 -1.00 18.96 -18.14
N ALA A 132 -0.60 19.75 -19.14
CA ALA A 132 0.58 20.62 -19.06
C ALA A 132 0.52 21.63 -17.89
N SER A 133 -0.67 21.99 -17.42
CA SER A 133 -0.89 22.90 -16.30
C SER A 133 -0.91 22.21 -14.92
N GLY A 134 -0.72 20.89 -14.90
CA GLY A 134 -0.75 20.08 -13.68
C GLY A 134 -2.16 19.75 -13.19
N VAL A 135 -3.19 19.88 -14.03
CA VAL A 135 -4.57 19.54 -13.67
C VAL A 135 -4.91 18.12 -14.11
N TYR A 136 -5.58 17.37 -13.24
CA TYR A 136 -6.17 16.08 -13.61
C TYR A 136 -7.41 16.30 -14.47
N ASN A 137 -7.31 16.01 -15.77
CA ASN A 137 -8.34 16.35 -16.75
C ASN A 137 -9.24 15.17 -17.18
N ARG A 138 -9.04 13.97 -16.62
CA ARG A 138 -9.81 12.75 -16.95
C ARG A 138 -10.78 12.31 -15.86
N SER A 139 -11.00 13.13 -14.84
CA SER A 139 -11.86 12.80 -13.69
C SER A 139 -13.33 12.59 -14.05
N HIS A 140 -13.78 13.11 -15.20
CA HIS A 140 -15.13 12.89 -15.73
C HIS A 140 -15.28 11.59 -16.53
N LEU A 141 -14.18 10.86 -16.76
CA LEU A 141 -14.19 9.60 -17.52
C LEU A 141 -13.99 8.40 -16.63
N TYR A 142 -13.12 8.53 -15.62
CA TYR A 142 -12.80 7.44 -14.69
C TYR A 142 -13.38 7.72 -13.31
N ASP A 143 -14.01 6.70 -12.74
CA ASP A 143 -14.55 6.70 -11.39
C ASP A 143 -13.41 6.78 -10.37
N TYR A 144 -13.76 7.20 -9.16
CA TYR A 144 -12.84 7.24 -8.02
C TYR A 144 -12.21 5.85 -7.81
N PRO A 145 -10.96 5.77 -7.32
CA PRO A 145 -10.35 4.48 -7.06
C PRO A 145 -11.00 3.82 -5.83
N SER A 146 -10.98 2.49 -5.80
CA SER A 146 -11.36 1.74 -4.59
C SER A 146 -10.24 1.79 -3.56
N VAL A 147 -10.57 1.56 -2.29
CA VAL A 147 -9.56 1.49 -1.20
C VAL A 147 -8.46 0.47 -1.51
N GLY A 148 -8.83 -0.71 -2.01
CA GLY A 148 -7.85 -1.75 -2.35
C GLY A 148 -6.96 -1.35 -3.53
N HIS A 149 -7.51 -0.69 -4.55
CA HIS A 149 -6.74 -0.21 -5.68
C HIS A 149 -5.76 0.90 -5.25
N LEU A 150 -6.21 1.84 -4.41
CA LEU A 150 -5.34 2.87 -3.85
C LEU A 150 -4.21 2.27 -3.01
N ALA A 151 -4.50 1.31 -2.14
CA ALA A 151 -3.49 0.62 -1.33
C ALA A 151 -2.43 -0.07 -2.19
N GLN A 152 -2.85 -0.74 -3.28
CA GLN A 152 -1.94 -1.40 -4.22
C GLN A 152 -1.01 -0.39 -4.90
N VAL A 153 -1.55 0.72 -5.42
CA VAL A 153 -0.75 1.73 -6.13
C VAL A 153 0.22 2.45 -5.20
N LEU A 154 -0.22 2.82 -3.99
CA LEU A 154 0.66 3.46 -2.99
C LEU A 154 1.80 2.53 -2.57
N SER A 155 1.50 1.25 -2.32
CA SER A 155 2.50 0.24 -1.96
C SER A 155 3.51 0.03 -3.08
N ALA A 156 3.05 -0.13 -4.33
CA ALA A 156 3.91 -0.26 -5.50
C ALA A 156 4.80 0.99 -5.73
N ALA A 157 4.28 2.17 -5.38
CA ALA A 157 5.02 3.44 -5.46
C ALA A 157 5.91 3.71 -4.23
N ASN A 158 5.94 2.82 -3.23
CA ASN A 158 6.63 3.02 -1.95
C ASN A 158 6.26 4.35 -1.24
N ILE A 159 4.98 4.72 -1.31
CA ILE A 159 4.43 5.93 -0.69
C ILE A 159 3.73 5.57 0.61
N GLN A 160 4.09 6.28 1.68
CA GLN A 160 3.54 6.12 3.02
C GLN A 160 2.62 7.31 3.33
N PRO A 161 1.30 7.12 3.34
CA PRO A 161 0.39 8.24 3.56
C PRO A 161 0.23 8.57 5.04
N ILE A 162 0.19 9.86 5.34
CA ILE A 162 -0.10 10.44 6.65
C ILE A 162 -1.43 11.16 6.52
N PHE A 163 -2.48 10.59 7.10
CA PHE A 163 -3.82 11.18 7.13
C PHE A 163 -3.92 12.18 8.29
N ALA A 164 -3.81 13.46 7.99
CA ALA A 164 -3.98 14.57 8.93
C ALA A 164 -5.43 15.07 8.86
N VAL A 165 -6.31 14.54 9.71
CA VAL A 165 -7.76 14.76 9.57
C VAL A 165 -8.40 15.31 10.84
N THR A 166 -9.46 16.09 10.68
CA THR A 166 -10.15 16.69 11.83
C THR A 166 -10.79 15.65 12.73
N ARG A 167 -10.99 16.00 14.01
CA ARG A 167 -11.48 15.08 15.05
C ARG A 167 -12.71 14.24 14.65
N PRO A 168 -13.75 14.78 13.98
CA PRO A 168 -14.93 13.99 13.62
C PRO A 168 -14.64 12.85 12.63
N THR A 169 -13.63 13.00 11.78
CA THR A 169 -13.31 12.04 10.71
C THR A 169 -12.23 11.04 11.11
N VAL A 170 -11.50 11.27 12.21
CA VAL A 170 -10.46 10.37 12.71
C VAL A 170 -10.90 8.89 12.77
N PRO A 171 -12.09 8.51 13.28
CA PRO A 171 -12.49 7.10 13.31
C PRO A 171 -12.55 6.46 11.92
N LEU A 172 -13.07 7.17 10.92
CA LEU A 172 -13.14 6.69 9.54
C LEU A 172 -11.75 6.45 8.95
N TYR A 173 -10.84 7.42 9.09
CA TYR A 173 -9.49 7.29 8.56
C TYR A 173 -8.65 6.25 9.31
N LYS A 174 -8.96 5.97 10.58
CA LYS A 174 -8.35 4.83 11.31
C LYS A 174 -8.74 3.48 10.71
N GLU A 175 -9.99 3.30 10.30
CA GLU A 175 -10.41 2.09 9.56
C GLU A 175 -9.73 2.02 8.19
N LEU A 176 -9.66 3.13 7.46
CA LEU A 176 -8.93 3.21 6.19
C LEU A 176 -7.46 2.82 6.37
N SER A 177 -6.81 3.34 7.40
CA SER A 177 -5.39 3.08 7.70
C SER A 177 -5.10 1.63 8.10
N ARG A 178 -6.11 0.81 8.42
CA ARG A 178 -5.91 -0.64 8.62
C ARG A 178 -5.78 -1.39 7.29
N LEU A 179 -6.35 -0.83 6.23
CA LEU A 179 -6.39 -1.41 4.89
C LEU A 179 -5.25 -0.92 4.00
N ILE A 180 -4.75 0.29 4.25
CA ILE A 180 -3.59 0.85 3.56
C ILE A 180 -2.34 0.57 4.38
N PRO A 181 -1.37 -0.19 3.87
CA PRO A 181 -0.16 -0.47 4.62
C PRO A 181 0.71 0.76 4.81
N LYS A 182 1.51 0.76 5.89
CA LYS A 182 2.45 1.85 6.22
C LYS A 182 1.80 3.25 6.22
N SER A 183 0.55 3.34 6.68
CA SER A 183 -0.12 4.62 6.85
C SER A 183 -0.31 4.98 8.31
N VAL A 184 -0.37 6.28 8.59
CA VAL A 184 -0.59 6.83 9.94
C VAL A 184 -1.74 7.83 9.89
N VAL A 185 -2.52 7.91 10.98
CA VAL A 185 -3.59 8.90 11.15
C VAL A 185 -3.24 9.81 12.31
N GLY A 186 -3.31 11.11 12.10
CA GLY A 186 -3.16 12.13 13.13
C GLY A 186 -4.38 13.07 13.15
N GLU A 187 -4.76 13.51 14.34
CA GLU A 187 -5.83 14.50 14.52
C GLU A 187 -5.30 15.91 14.17
N LEU A 188 -5.85 16.50 13.13
CA LEU A 188 -5.60 17.87 12.71
C LEU A 188 -6.57 18.80 13.45
N ARG A 189 -6.06 19.87 14.04
CA ARG A 189 -6.90 20.93 14.61
C ARG A 189 -7.61 21.69 13.49
N ASP A 190 -8.75 22.30 13.79
CA ASP A 190 -9.55 23.03 12.79
C ASP A 190 -8.76 24.20 12.15
N ASP A 191 -7.81 24.80 12.87
CA ASP A 191 -6.92 25.84 12.36
C ASP A 191 -5.62 25.30 11.72
N SER A 192 -5.48 23.97 11.66
CA SER A 192 -4.29 23.26 11.18
C SER A 192 -2.98 23.63 11.91
N SER A 193 -3.04 24.25 13.09
CA SER A 193 -1.87 24.78 13.80
C SER A 193 -0.88 23.70 14.26
N ASN A 194 -1.32 22.45 14.39
CA ASN A 194 -0.49 21.33 14.82
C ASN A 194 0.07 20.47 13.66
N VAL A 195 -0.10 20.88 12.41
CA VAL A 195 0.28 20.05 11.24
C VAL A 195 1.76 19.66 11.23
N VAL A 196 2.67 20.57 11.62
CA VAL A 196 4.12 20.29 11.64
C VAL A 196 4.46 19.22 12.67
N GLN A 197 3.87 19.32 13.86
CA GLN A 197 4.05 18.32 14.91
C GLN A 197 3.49 16.97 14.48
N LEU A 198 2.30 16.96 13.88
CA LEU A 198 1.66 15.75 13.36
C LEU A 198 2.53 15.03 12.34
N ILE A 199 3.11 15.77 11.38
CA ILE A 199 4.03 15.20 10.38
C ILE A 199 5.28 14.63 11.06
N THR A 200 5.83 15.33 12.04
CA THR A 200 7.03 14.90 12.79
C THR A 200 6.76 13.59 13.55
N ASP A 201 5.63 13.51 14.25
CA ASP A 201 5.23 12.33 15.01
C ASP A 201 4.93 11.14 14.09
N ALA A 202 4.24 11.39 12.98
CA ALA A 202 3.96 10.36 11.98
C ALA A 202 5.25 9.85 11.32
N TYR A 203 6.20 10.74 11.00
CA TYR A 203 7.51 10.35 10.47
C TYR A 203 8.28 9.48 11.47
N ASN A 204 8.33 9.87 12.74
CA ASN A 204 9.00 9.09 13.79
C ASN A 204 8.32 7.72 14.00
N SER A 205 7.00 7.67 13.92
CA SER A 205 6.22 6.42 13.99
C SER A 205 6.54 5.48 12.81
N LEU A 206 6.54 6.02 11.58
CA LEU A 206 6.84 5.26 10.36
C LEU A 206 8.28 4.77 10.34
N THR A 207 9.23 5.63 10.69
CA THR A 207 10.66 5.28 10.69
C THR A 207 11.06 4.33 11.81
N SER A 208 10.29 4.26 12.90
CA SER A 208 10.47 3.26 13.97
C SER A 208 9.67 1.97 13.76
N THR A 209 8.99 1.83 12.63
CA THR A 209 8.18 0.64 12.31
C THR A 209 8.82 -0.17 11.19
N VAL A 210 9.13 -1.44 11.47
CA VAL A 210 9.59 -2.41 10.49
C VAL A 210 8.43 -3.33 10.15
N GLU A 211 7.99 -3.29 8.89
CA GLU A 211 6.92 -4.13 8.37
C GLU A 211 7.43 -5.00 7.21
N LEU A 212 7.27 -6.31 7.36
CA LEU A 212 7.57 -7.31 6.34
C LEU A 212 6.27 -7.76 5.67
N GLN A 213 6.25 -7.66 4.34
CA GLN A 213 5.15 -8.08 3.49
C GLN A 213 5.65 -9.08 2.45
N HIS A 214 4.73 -9.87 1.90
CA HIS A 214 5.02 -10.81 0.81
C HIS A 214 4.34 -10.35 -0.48
N SER A 215 4.93 -10.75 -1.62
CA SER A 215 4.27 -10.67 -2.92
C SER A 215 3.06 -11.61 -2.98
N PRO A 216 2.12 -11.43 -3.93
CA PRO A 216 0.97 -12.32 -4.09
C PRO A 216 1.39 -13.81 -4.06
N LEU A 217 0.73 -14.59 -3.20
CA LEU A 217 1.02 -16.02 -3.06
C LEU A 217 0.24 -16.83 -4.10
N PRO A 218 0.80 -17.96 -4.58
CA PRO A 218 0.04 -18.92 -5.38
C PRO A 218 -1.23 -19.42 -4.66
N PRO A 219 -2.29 -19.78 -5.40
CA PRO A 219 -3.51 -20.29 -4.80
C PRO A 219 -3.26 -21.47 -3.85
N GLY A 220 -3.84 -21.38 -2.65
CA GLY A 220 -3.77 -22.41 -1.60
C GLY A 220 -2.49 -22.42 -0.76
N LEU A 221 -1.49 -21.57 -1.06
CA LEU A 221 -0.36 -21.34 -0.17
C LEU A 221 -0.76 -20.30 0.90
N SER A 222 -0.65 -20.65 2.17
CA SER A 222 -0.83 -19.71 3.28
C SER A 222 0.47 -19.44 4.01
N LEU A 223 0.66 -18.19 4.43
CA LEU A 223 1.86 -17.71 5.09
C LEU A 223 1.50 -17.02 6.41
N SER A 224 2.25 -17.36 7.45
CA SER A 224 2.19 -16.75 8.76
C SER A 224 3.56 -16.23 9.19
N PHE A 225 3.56 -15.09 9.86
CA PHE A 225 4.76 -14.40 10.31
C PHE A 225 4.76 -14.33 11.82
N GLN A 226 5.89 -14.65 12.43
CA GLN A 226 6.11 -14.47 13.86
C GLN A 226 7.23 -13.45 14.07
N ALA A 227 6.88 -12.25 14.55
CA ALA A 227 7.82 -11.15 14.75
C ALA A 227 8.54 -11.27 16.10
N HIS A 228 9.84 -10.97 16.11
CA HIS A 228 10.69 -10.88 17.30
C HIS A 228 11.31 -9.47 17.38
N CYS A 229 10.66 -8.58 18.14
CA CYS A 229 10.97 -7.15 18.16
C CYS A 229 11.90 -6.72 19.32
N GLY A 230 12.66 -7.65 19.90
CA GLY A 230 13.52 -7.41 21.06
C GLY A 230 12.89 -7.76 22.42
N GLY A 231 11.64 -8.23 22.42
CA GLY A 231 10.94 -8.82 23.56
C GLY A 231 10.50 -10.27 23.27
N PRO A 232 9.57 -10.84 24.08
CA PRO A 232 8.99 -12.15 23.76
C PRO A 232 8.33 -12.14 22.37
N PRO A 233 8.30 -13.29 21.66
CA PRO A 233 7.72 -13.39 20.32
C PRO A 233 6.25 -12.94 20.31
N GLU A 234 5.89 -12.13 19.32
CA GLU A 234 4.48 -11.79 19.12
C GLU A 234 3.69 -13.02 18.60
N PRO A 235 2.35 -13.04 18.79
CA PRO A 235 1.51 -14.06 18.18
C PRO A 235 1.68 -14.10 16.66
N PRO A 236 1.70 -15.29 16.02
CA PRO A 236 1.80 -15.38 14.57
C PRO A 236 0.67 -14.61 13.89
N GLN A 237 1.02 -13.68 13.01
CA GLN A 237 0.05 -12.90 12.25
C GLN A 237 -0.08 -13.45 10.82
N PRO A 238 -1.31 -13.52 10.29
CA PRO A 238 -1.52 -13.84 8.90
C PRO A 238 -1.05 -12.67 8.02
N HIS A 239 -0.34 -12.97 6.94
CA HIS A 239 0.02 -12.04 5.85
C HIS A 239 1.11 -10.98 6.13
N ARG A 240 1.43 -10.61 7.38
CA ARG A 240 2.50 -9.63 7.65
C ARG A 240 3.25 -9.86 8.95
N GLY A 241 4.50 -9.45 8.99
CA GLY A 241 5.29 -9.32 10.22
C GLY A 241 5.51 -7.85 10.57
N LEU A 242 5.24 -7.45 11.82
CA LEU A 242 5.31 -6.05 12.25
C LEU A 242 6.15 -5.93 13.53
N CYS A 243 7.04 -4.95 13.57
CA CYS A 243 7.71 -4.49 14.78
C CYS A 243 7.60 -2.97 14.86
N SER A 244 7.09 -2.44 15.98
CA SER A 244 6.98 -1.01 16.24
C SER A 244 7.98 -0.55 17.31
N GLY A 245 8.32 0.74 17.33
CA GLY A 245 9.25 1.31 18.31
C GLY A 245 10.70 0.83 18.16
N VAL A 246 11.08 0.36 16.97
CA VAL A 246 12.43 -0.11 16.66
C VAL A 246 13.39 1.08 16.64
N ARG A 247 14.47 0.99 17.42
CA ARG A 247 15.49 2.04 17.46
C ARG A 247 16.43 1.94 16.26
N VAL A 248 17.07 3.05 15.92
CA VAL A 248 18.17 3.06 14.95
C VAL A 248 19.24 2.06 15.41
N ASN A 249 19.70 1.21 14.49
CA ASN A 249 20.62 0.10 14.71
C ASN A 249 20.13 -1.08 15.55
N GLN A 250 18.85 -1.11 15.96
CA GLN A 250 18.26 -2.29 16.59
C GLN A 250 17.94 -3.35 15.53
N GLN A 251 18.42 -4.57 15.73
CA GLN A 251 18.07 -5.72 14.88
C GLN A 251 16.74 -6.32 15.32
N VAL A 252 15.87 -6.56 14.35
CA VAL A 252 14.64 -7.32 14.53
C VAL A 252 14.68 -8.59 13.68
N GLY A 253 14.11 -9.67 14.20
CA GLY A 253 14.09 -10.97 13.54
C GLY A 253 12.69 -11.54 13.53
N GLY A 254 12.54 -12.70 12.89
CA GLY A 254 11.26 -13.37 12.87
C GLY A 254 11.31 -14.75 12.24
N GLY A 255 10.28 -15.55 12.54
CA GLY A 255 10.05 -16.83 11.88
C GLY A 255 8.99 -16.68 10.80
N ARG A 256 9.18 -17.33 9.65
CA ARG A 256 8.12 -17.50 8.65
C ARG A 256 7.69 -18.95 8.64
N ALA A 257 6.39 -19.17 8.69
CA ALA A 257 5.81 -20.49 8.57
C ALA A 257 4.82 -20.52 7.41
N TRP A 258 5.05 -21.44 6.48
CA TRP A 258 4.25 -21.60 5.27
C TRP A 258 3.50 -22.92 5.32
N ARG A 259 2.25 -22.91 4.86
CA ARG A 259 1.44 -24.11 4.65
C ARG A 259 1.05 -24.21 3.19
N PRO A 260 1.55 -25.23 2.47
CA PRO A 260 1.20 -25.46 1.08
C PRO A 260 -0.23 -26.00 0.96
N PRO A 261 -0.83 -25.96 -0.25
CA PRO A 261 -2.07 -26.66 -0.53
C PRO A 261 -1.95 -28.16 -0.22
N SER A 262 -3.03 -28.80 0.23
CA SER A 262 -3.06 -30.25 0.44
C SER A 262 -2.73 -31.07 -0.82
N THR A 263 -2.86 -30.46 -2.00
CA THR A 263 -2.57 -31.06 -3.31
C THR A 263 -1.10 -30.99 -3.70
N TRP A 264 -0.26 -30.26 -2.98
CA TRP A 264 1.17 -30.17 -3.27
C TRP A 264 1.90 -31.31 -2.54
N PRO A 265 2.51 -32.29 -3.25
CA PRO A 265 3.37 -33.25 -2.61
C PRO A 265 4.53 -32.55 -1.91
N CYS A 266 4.62 -32.76 -0.60
CA CYS A 266 5.71 -32.33 0.25
C CYS A 266 6.68 -33.47 0.45
N GLY A 267 7.97 -33.20 0.24
CA GLY A 267 8.99 -34.23 0.33
C GLY A 267 10.35 -33.66 0.68
N CYS A 268 11.20 -34.57 1.13
CA CYS A 268 12.59 -34.31 1.43
C CYS A 268 13.39 -34.52 0.14
N TRP A 269 13.95 -33.45 -0.44
CA TRP A 269 14.76 -33.53 -1.65
C TRP A 269 16.24 -33.51 -1.27
N GLY A 270 16.95 -34.59 -1.59
CA GLY A 270 18.37 -34.74 -1.28
C GLY A 270 18.76 -36.14 -0.80
N SER A 271 19.97 -36.26 -0.28
CA SER A 271 20.49 -37.52 0.27
C SER A 271 19.96 -37.75 1.70
N ARG A 272 19.99 -39.00 2.19
CA ARG A 272 19.60 -39.34 3.59
C ARG A 272 20.35 -38.51 4.65
N SER A 273 21.53 -38.00 4.30
CA SER A 273 22.43 -37.21 5.16
C SER A 273 22.36 -35.69 4.95
N SER A 274 21.69 -35.21 3.89
CA SER A 274 21.51 -33.78 3.62
C SER A 274 20.26 -33.63 2.77
N CYS A 275 19.20 -33.18 3.42
CA CYS A 275 17.87 -33.19 2.82
C CYS A 275 17.17 -31.85 3.03
N SER A 276 16.83 -31.22 1.92
CA SER A 276 16.08 -29.97 1.88
C SER A 276 14.60 -30.31 1.71
N TRP A 277 13.80 -30.03 2.72
CA TRP A 277 12.36 -30.23 2.67
C TRP A 277 11.70 -29.14 1.83
N GLY A 278 10.85 -29.54 0.88
CA GLY A 278 10.10 -28.64 0.03
C GLY A 278 8.78 -29.23 -0.43
N CYS A 279 7.87 -28.37 -0.87
CA CYS A 279 6.59 -28.76 -1.45
C CYS A 279 6.47 -28.07 -2.80
N ALA A 280 6.10 -28.83 -3.84
CA ALA A 280 5.93 -28.32 -5.19
C ALA A 280 4.57 -28.74 -5.74
N PRO A 281 3.96 -27.97 -6.65
CA PRO A 281 2.80 -28.44 -7.38
C PRO A 281 3.19 -29.69 -8.17
N SER A 282 2.36 -30.74 -8.16
CA SER A 282 2.56 -31.90 -9.02
C SER A 282 2.53 -31.45 -10.48
N ALA A 283 3.70 -31.21 -11.06
CA ALA A 283 3.83 -31.00 -12.49
C ALA A 283 3.30 -32.27 -13.19
N ALA A 284 2.40 -32.08 -14.16
CA ALA A 284 2.11 -33.11 -15.15
C ALA A 284 3.43 -33.71 -15.66
N ALA A 285 3.49 -35.03 -15.72
CA ALA A 285 4.70 -35.82 -15.93
C ALA A 285 5.63 -35.24 -17.01
N PRO A 286 6.95 -35.09 -16.74
CA PRO A 286 7.90 -34.85 -17.82
C PRO A 286 8.00 -36.11 -18.69
N ALA A 287 7.78 -35.96 -20.00
CA ALA A 287 8.06 -37.00 -20.98
C ALA A 287 9.53 -37.45 -20.89
N PRO A 288 9.86 -38.74 -21.09
CA PRO A 288 11.22 -39.24 -20.94
C PRO A 288 12.14 -38.63 -22.01
N SER A 289 13.21 -37.98 -21.56
CA SER A 289 14.34 -37.61 -22.40
C SER A 289 15.24 -38.84 -22.60
N VAL A 290 15.54 -39.13 -23.86
CA VAL A 290 16.46 -40.20 -24.29
C VAL A 290 17.88 -39.83 -23.84
N PRO A 291 18.62 -40.72 -23.14
CA PRO A 291 20.00 -40.45 -22.74
C PRO A 291 20.99 -40.72 -23.89
N PRO A 292 22.12 -40.01 -23.97
CA PRO A 292 23.23 -40.42 -24.82
C PRO A 292 23.99 -41.58 -24.15
N THR A 293 24.24 -42.64 -24.92
CA THR A 293 25.02 -43.82 -24.55
C THR A 293 26.51 -43.50 -24.36
N PRO A 294 27.18 -43.99 -23.30
CA PRO A 294 28.63 -44.18 -23.27
C PRO A 294 29.02 -45.64 -23.60
N PRO A 295 30.28 -45.91 -24.01
CA PRO A 295 30.69 -47.24 -24.45
C PRO A 295 31.23 -48.11 -23.31
N SER A 296 31.27 -49.41 -23.62
CA SER A 296 32.27 -50.42 -23.24
C SER A 296 31.91 -51.48 -22.17
N ALA A 297 32.08 -52.72 -22.67
CA ALA A 297 32.73 -53.88 -22.03
C ALA A 297 31.98 -54.69 -20.95
N THR A 298 31.32 -55.73 -21.45
CA THR A 298 31.54 -57.16 -21.11
C THR A 298 31.76 -57.59 -19.67
N GLY A 299 30.91 -58.52 -19.22
CA GLY A 299 31.32 -59.67 -18.40
C GLY A 299 30.43 -60.00 -17.21
N ALA A 300 29.60 -61.05 -17.37
CA ALA A 300 29.34 -62.18 -16.46
C ALA A 300 29.35 -61.93 -14.92
N THR A 301 28.46 -62.45 -14.06
CA THR A 301 27.76 -63.74 -14.06
C THR A 301 26.76 -63.78 -12.88
N SER A 302 25.58 -64.37 -13.14
CA SER A 302 24.82 -65.36 -12.33
C SER A 302 24.41 -65.14 -10.85
N THR A 303 23.08 -65.15 -10.66
CA THR A 303 22.26 -66.02 -9.77
C THR A 303 22.38 -65.85 -8.24
N VAL A 304 21.37 -65.94 -7.37
CA VAL A 304 20.19 -66.83 -7.25
C VAL A 304 19.11 -66.15 -6.36
N ALA A 305 17.83 -66.42 -6.67
CA ALA A 305 16.61 -66.65 -5.85
C ALA A 305 16.64 -66.40 -4.32
N SER A 306 15.54 -66.16 -3.58
CA SER A 306 14.10 -66.05 -3.77
C SER A 306 13.48 -65.75 -2.40
N ALA A 307 12.29 -65.14 -2.42
CA ALA A 307 11.16 -65.32 -1.49
C ALA A 307 11.33 -65.00 0.02
N GLY A 308 10.46 -64.10 0.48
CA GLY A 308 10.13 -63.91 1.89
C GLY A 308 9.01 -62.90 2.05
N ALA A 309 7.77 -63.39 2.12
CA ALA A 309 6.56 -62.61 2.34
C ALA A 309 6.50 -62.00 3.75
N GLY A 310 5.82 -60.86 3.86
CA GLY A 310 5.43 -60.24 5.13
C GLY A 310 4.84 -58.85 4.91
N GLY A 311 3.54 -58.76 4.63
CA GLY A 311 2.80 -57.50 4.77
C GLY A 311 2.47 -57.21 6.24
N PRO A 312 1.49 -56.34 6.54
CA PRO A 312 1.10 -55.10 5.89
C PRO A 312 1.29 -53.90 6.86
N GLY A 313 1.11 -52.67 6.39
CA GLY A 313 0.75 -51.59 7.31
C GLY A 313 1.36 -50.23 7.01
N GLY A 314 0.49 -49.22 7.10
CA GLY A 314 0.91 -47.86 7.35
C GLY A 314 0.49 -46.86 6.28
N ALA A 315 -0.82 -46.71 6.07
CA ALA A 315 -1.33 -45.38 5.75
C ALA A 315 -0.99 -44.46 6.93
N MET A 316 0.15 -43.78 6.86
CA MET A 316 0.42 -42.66 7.74
C MET A 316 -0.33 -41.46 7.18
N GLY A 317 -1.42 -41.09 7.86
CA GLY A 317 -2.02 -39.77 7.75
C GLY A 317 -0.95 -38.73 8.07
N GLY A 318 -0.39 -38.13 7.03
CA GLY A 318 0.53 -37.01 7.15
C GLY A 318 -0.27 -35.73 7.33
N GLY A 319 -0.39 -35.28 8.58
CA GLY A 319 -0.81 -33.91 8.87
C GLY A 319 0.11 -32.94 8.10
N GLY A 320 -0.49 -31.95 7.43
CA GLY A 320 0.23 -31.01 6.57
C GLY A 320 1.48 -30.45 7.23
N THR A 321 2.65 -30.79 6.69
CA THR A 321 3.94 -30.37 7.22
C THR A 321 4.14 -28.88 6.97
N VAL A 322 4.36 -28.14 8.05
CA VAL A 322 4.69 -26.70 8.06
C VAL A 322 6.19 -26.56 7.82
N GLY A 323 6.60 -25.86 6.76
CA GLY A 323 7.98 -25.39 6.63
C GLY A 323 8.17 -24.15 7.50
N SER A 324 9.24 -24.09 8.31
CA SER A 324 9.52 -22.97 9.22
C SER A 324 10.98 -22.53 9.08
N ASP A 325 11.19 -21.25 8.73
CA ASP A 325 12.51 -20.65 8.60
C ASP A 325 12.67 -19.49 9.61
N ARG A 326 13.80 -19.44 10.32
CA ARG A 326 14.20 -18.28 11.14
C ARG A 326 15.11 -17.39 10.33
N GLU A 327 14.74 -16.11 10.21
CA GLU A 327 15.53 -15.13 9.47
C GLU A 327 15.64 -13.79 10.20
N LYS A 328 16.72 -13.06 9.90
CA LYS A 328 16.83 -11.64 10.25
C LYS A 328 15.95 -10.85 9.28
N TRP A 329 15.02 -10.06 9.80
CA TRP A 329 14.07 -9.32 8.97
C TRP A 329 14.56 -7.93 8.61
N GLY A 330 15.41 -7.33 9.44
CA GLY A 330 16.05 -6.06 9.11
C GLY A 330 16.63 -5.32 10.31
N GLN A 331 17.26 -4.20 10.01
CA GLN A 331 17.78 -3.21 10.94
C GLN A 331 17.46 -1.82 10.37
N ILE A 332 17.05 -0.86 11.21
CA ILE A 332 16.95 0.53 10.77
C ILE A 332 18.37 1.08 10.70
N GLU A 333 18.88 1.31 9.50
CA GLU A 333 20.17 1.97 9.30
C GLU A 333 20.02 3.47 9.55
N GLY A 334 20.95 4.03 10.34
CA GLY A 334 20.96 5.44 10.68
C GLY A 334 21.38 6.29 9.48
N ASN A 335 20.43 6.67 8.64
CA ASN A 335 20.65 7.76 7.70
C ASN A 335 20.45 9.08 8.44
N GLY A 336 21.57 9.73 8.79
CA GLY A 336 21.57 11.14 9.10
C GLY A 336 21.07 11.91 7.89
N VAL A 337 19.85 12.45 7.98
CA VAL A 337 19.31 13.37 6.99
C VAL A 337 19.78 14.78 7.36
N ARG A 338 20.59 15.39 6.50
CA ARG A 338 20.74 16.85 6.44
C ARG A 338 19.59 17.44 5.65
#